data_AF-A0A2H4VEH6-F1
#
_entry.id   AF-A0A2H4VEH6-F1
#
_cell.length_a   1.000
_cell.length_b   1.000
_cell.length_c   1.000
_cell.angle_alpha   90.00
_cell.angle_beta   90.00
_cell.angle_gamma   90.00
#
_symmetry.space_group_name_H-M   'P 1'
#
loop_
_entity.id
_entity.type
_entity.pdbx_description
1 polymer ?
#
loop_
_entity_poly.entity_id
_entity_poly.type
_entity_poly.pdbx_seq_one_letter_code
_entity_poly.pdbx_strand_id
1 'polypeptide(L)'
;MNETIYLAYILSFVLGSLLGLVLSYRKYKAPYAIGKLDALAVVLAMVGWTLALNSALITFIPYYITITIGVFLLAMVLGMRPGYGRNETFIGIIIAGVIWIIRAVIL
;
A
#
# COMPACT_ATOMS: atom_id res chain seq x y z
N MET A 1 22.85 -1.28 -5.18
CA MET A 1 21.58 -0.49 -5.17
C MET A 1 21.92 0.93 -4.79
N ASN A 2 21.31 1.92 -5.45
CA ASN A 2 21.64 3.34 -5.26
C ASN A 2 20.93 3.90 -4.02
N GLU A 3 21.67 4.55 -3.11
CA GLU A 3 21.16 5.19 -1.88
C GLU A 3 20.00 6.16 -2.17
N THR A 4 20.04 6.84 -3.32
CA THR A 4 18.96 7.74 -3.76
C THR A 4 17.62 7.03 -3.93
N ILE A 5 17.61 5.76 -4.34
CA ILE A 5 16.38 4.99 -4.53
C ILE A 5 15.75 4.65 -3.17
N TYR A 6 16.56 4.27 -2.19
CA TYR A 6 16.06 4.01 -0.84
C TYR A 6 15.51 5.28 -0.20
N LEU A 7 16.19 6.42 -0.40
CA LEU A 7 15.67 7.71 0.03
C LEU A 7 14.30 8.01 -0.59
N ALA A 8 14.13 7.71 -1.89
CA ALA A 8 12.84 7.86 -2.56
C ALA A 8 11.75 6.97 -1.95
N TYR A 9 12.06 5.72 -1.59
CA TYR A 9 11.10 4.84 -0.91
C TYR A 9 10.71 5.36 0.47
N ILE A 10 11.67 5.86 1.25
CA ILE A 10 11.40 6.44 2.58
C ILE A 10 10.53 7.69 2.45
N LEU A 11 10.87 8.61 1.55
CA LEU A 11 10.08 9.82 1.30
C LEU A 11 8.67 9.46 0.84
N SER A 12 8.54 8.50 -0.06
CA SER A 12 7.27 7.97 -0.52
C SER A 12 6.43 7.39 0.63
N PHE A 13 7.05 6.59 1.51
CA PHE A 13 6.38 6.03 2.68
C PHE A 13 5.90 7.13 3.65
N VAL A 14 6.75 8.12 3.94
CA VAL A 14 6.40 9.22 4.85
C VAL A 14 5.26 10.06 4.27
N LEU A 15 5.36 10.45 3.00
CA LEU A 15 4.32 11.24 2.32
C LEU A 15 3.00 10.48 2.25
N GLY A 16 3.05 9.20 1.90
CA GLY A 16 1.88 8.32 1.90
C GLY A 16 1.24 8.28 3.29
N SER A 17 2.02 8.02 4.33
CA SER A 17 1.53 7.94 5.71
C SER A 17 0.88 9.25 6.18
N LEU A 18 1.49 10.40 5.89
CA LEU A 18 0.92 11.72 6.21
C LEU A 18 -0.41 11.95 5.52
N LEU A 19 -0.52 11.63 4.22
CA LEU A 19 -1.77 11.76 3.48
C LEU A 19 -2.83 10.79 3.97
N GLY A 20 -2.45 9.55 4.29
CA GLY A 20 -3.31 8.56 4.91
C GLY A 20 -3.94 9.06 6.21
N LEU A 21 -3.10 9.68 7.06
CA LEU A 21 -3.54 10.29 8.30
C LEU A 21 -4.55 11.40 8.03
N VAL A 22 -4.20 12.38 7.19
CA VAL A 22 -5.08 13.52 6.85
C VAL A 22 -6.41 13.04 6.26
N LEU A 23 -6.38 12.08 5.34
CA LEU A 23 -7.59 11.51 4.73
C LEU A 23 -8.49 10.86 5.79
N SER A 24 -7.92 10.06 6.68
CA SER A 24 -8.69 9.38 7.72
C SER A 24 -9.30 10.36 8.73
N TYR A 25 -8.60 11.44 9.09
CA TYR A 25 -9.12 12.48 9.98
C TYR A 25 -10.25 13.29 9.34
N ARG A 26 -10.16 13.58 8.04
CA ARG A 26 -11.20 14.32 7.31
C ARG A 26 -12.44 13.47 7.05
N LYS A 27 -12.25 12.19 6.71
CA LYS A 27 -13.35 11.31 6.28
C LYS A 27 -14.19 10.80 7.44
N TYR A 28 -13.56 10.50 8.57
CA TYR A 28 -14.23 9.76 9.63
C TYR A 28 -14.37 10.59 10.91
N LYS A 29 -15.61 10.66 11.43
CA LYS A 29 -15.92 11.49 12.62
C LYS A 29 -15.48 10.87 13.95
N ALA A 30 -15.55 9.54 14.10
CA ALA A 30 -15.33 8.87 15.38
C ALA A 30 -14.00 8.11 15.42
N PRO A 31 -13.07 8.41 16.35
CA PRO A 31 -11.82 7.65 16.47
C PRO A 31 -12.15 6.16 16.72
N TYR A 32 -11.39 5.24 16.11
CA TYR A 32 -11.57 3.79 16.29
C TYR A 32 -12.97 3.22 15.96
N ALA A 33 -13.51 3.46 14.75
CA ALA A 33 -14.69 2.70 14.32
C ALA A 33 -14.26 1.32 13.83
N ILE A 34 -14.30 0.34 14.72
CA ILE A 34 -13.97 -1.05 14.40
C ILE A 34 -15.11 -1.63 13.55
N GLY A 35 -14.77 -2.23 12.40
CA GLY A 35 -15.66 -3.11 11.65
C GLY A 35 -16.24 -2.57 10.34
N LYS A 36 -16.03 -1.30 9.99
CA LYS A 36 -16.40 -0.80 8.64
C LYS A 36 -15.19 -0.80 7.73
N LEU A 37 -15.22 -1.65 6.70
CA LEU A 37 -14.25 -1.60 5.61
C LEU A 37 -14.46 -0.35 4.76
N ASP A 38 -13.37 0.32 4.44
CA ASP A 38 -13.40 1.42 3.49
C ASP A 38 -12.98 0.96 2.10
N ALA A 39 -13.93 0.97 1.16
CA ALA A 39 -13.69 0.59 -0.22
C ALA A 39 -12.50 1.35 -0.85
N LEU A 40 -12.33 2.64 -0.54
CA LEU A 40 -11.20 3.42 -1.06
C LEU A 40 -9.88 2.89 -0.48
N ALA A 41 -9.83 2.66 0.83
CA ALA A 41 -8.65 2.12 1.51
C ALA A 41 -8.33 0.69 1.03
N VAL A 42 -9.34 -0.15 0.75
CA VAL A 42 -9.17 -1.48 0.16
C VAL A 42 -8.50 -1.38 -1.20
N VAL A 43 -9.01 -0.52 -2.09
CA VAL A 43 -8.43 -0.33 -3.44
C VAL A 43 -6.98 0.15 -3.35
N LEU A 44 -6.71 1.16 -2.51
CA LEU A 44 -5.34 1.66 -2.31
C LEU A 44 -4.41 0.58 -1.76
N ALA A 45 -4.87 -0.23 -0.81
CA ALA A 45 -4.09 -1.31 -0.24
C ALA A 45 -3.80 -2.41 -1.28
N MET A 46 -4.81 -2.83 -2.05
CA MET A 46 -4.65 -3.84 -3.09
C MET A 46 -3.64 -3.40 -4.14
N VAL A 47 -3.79 -2.18 -4.67
CA VAL A 47 -2.88 -1.65 -5.68
C VAL A 47 -1.48 -1.44 -5.09
N GLY A 48 -1.38 -0.84 -3.91
CA GLY A 48 -0.10 -0.55 -3.25
C GLY A 48 0.73 -1.80 -2.98
N TRP A 49 0.12 -2.80 -2.32
CA TRP A 49 0.79 -4.07 -2.03
C TRP A 49 1.12 -4.86 -3.29
N THR A 50 0.23 -4.85 -4.30
CA THR A 50 0.51 -5.55 -5.56
C THR A 50 1.71 -4.93 -6.27
N LEU A 51 1.77 -3.61 -6.39
CA LEU A 51 2.88 -2.91 -7.03
C LEU A 51 4.20 -3.11 -6.28
N ALA A 52 4.19 -3.06 -4.95
CA ALA A 52 5.40 -3.24 -4.15
C ALA A 52 5.93 -4.68 -4.19
N LEU A 53 5.07 -5.67 -3.92
CA LEU A 53 5.45 -7.07 -3.78
C LEU A 53 5.71 -7.75 -5.13
N ASN A 54 4.93 -7.40 -6.16
CA ASN A 54 5.05 -7.98 -7.49
C ASN A 54 5.86 -7.10 -8.45
N SER A 55 6.63 -6.13 -7.95
CA SER A 55 7.44 -5.20 -8.75
C SER A 55 8.37 -5.92 -9.75
N ALA A 56 8.94 -7.06 -9.35
CA ALA A 56 9.80 -7.88 -10.21
C ALA A 56 9.04 -8.61 -11.34
N LEU A 57 7.74 -8.84 -11.16
CA LEU A 57 6.88 -9.49 -12.16
C LEU A 57 6.32 -8.48 -13.18
N ILE A 58 6.42 -7.18 -12.89
CA ILE A 58 5.98 -6.08 -13.76
C ILE A 58 7.17 -5.66 -14.62
N THR A 59 7.29 -6.22 -15.82
CA THR A 59 8.46 -6.04 -16.69
C THR A 59 8.44 -4.77 -17.55
N PHE A 60 7.27 -4.13 -17.70
CA PHE A 60 7.08 -2.96 -18.55
C PHE A 60 7.33 -1.62 -17.84
N ILE A 61 7.53 -1.62 -16.52
CA ILE A 61 7.87 -0.43 -15.72
C ILE A 61 9.13 -0.75 -14.90
N PRO A 62 10.11 0.17 -14.79
CA PRO A 62 11.26 -0.03 -13.91
C PRO A 62 10.85 -0.34 -12.46
N TYR A 63 11.45 -1.37 -11.86
CA TYR A 63 11.09 -1.88 -10.54
C TYR A 63 11.09 -0.79 -9.45
N TYR A 64 12.00 0.19 -9.53
CA TYR A 64 12.08 1.23 -8.52
C TYR A 64 10.88 2.18 -8.58
N ILE A 65 10.28 2.40 -9.76
CA ILE A 65 9.08 3.23 -9.90
C ILE A 65 7.87 2.48 -9.33
N THR A 66 7.72 1.20 -9.67
CA THR A 66 6.61 0.38 -9.15
C THR A 66 6.66 0.26 -7.64
N ILE A 67 7.85 0.02 -7.06
CA ILE A 67 8.04 0.00 -5.60
C ILE A 67 7.75 1.38 -5.00
N THR A 68 8.25 2.47 -5.58
CA THR A 68 8.02 3.82 -5.03
C THR A 68 6.52 4.14 -4.97
N ILE A 69 5.77 3.88 -6.04
CA ILE A 69 4.32 4.11 -6.08
C ILE A 69 3.60 3.12 -5.15
N GLY A 70 4.01 1.86 -5.14
CA GLY A 70 3.43 0.84 -4.27
C GLY A 70 3.56 1.20 -2.79
N VAL A 71 4.76 1.59 -2.38
CA VAL A 71 5.09 2.06 -1.03
C VAL A 71 4.27 3.28 -0.65
N PHE A 72 4.09 4.25 -1.56
CA PHE A 72 3.25 5.42 -1.30
C PHE A 72 1.81 4.99 -0.97
N LEU A 73 1.21 4.17 -1.83
CA LEU A 73 -0.20 3.78 -1.72
C LEU A 73 -0.45 2.88 -0.50
N LEU A 74 0.42 1.90 -0.23
CA LEU A 74 0.27 1.07 0.97
C LEU A 74 0.51 1.88 2.25
N ALA A 75 1.43 2.85 2.22
CA ALA A 75 1.67 3.74 3.35
C ALA A 75 0.49 4.68 3.61
N MET A 76 -0.23 5.11 2.57
CA MET A 76 -1.50 5.85 2.75
C MET A 76 -2.54 5.06 3.53
N VAL A 77 -2.55 3.73 3.42
CA VAL A 77 -3.49 2.89 4.17
C VAL A 77 -2.96 2.59 5.57
N LEU A 78 -1.67 2.29 5.70
CA LEU A 78 -1.02 2.04 7.00
C LEU A 78 -1.00 3.28 7.90
N GLY A 79 -0.81 4.46 7.32
CA GLY A 79 -0.76 5.73 8.04
C GLY A 79 -2.13 6.30 8.41
N MET A 80 -3.23 5.59 8.07
CA MET A 80 -4.54 5.96 8.57
C MET A 80 -4.57 5.91 10.09
N ARG A 81 -5.41 6.77 10.69
CA ARG A 81 -5.58 6.81 12.14
C ARG A 81 -5.95 5.42 12.70
N PRO A 82 -5.63 5.16 13.98
CA PRO A 82 -5.91 3.87 14.59
C PRO A 82 -7.36 3.39 14.45
N GLY A 83 -7.50 2.10 14.15
CA GLY A 83 -8.79 1.44 13.89
C GLY A 83 -9.24 1.41 12.43
N TYR A 84 -8.53 2.09 11.52
CA TYR A 84 -8.80 2.11 10.07
C TYR A 84 -7.57 1.60 9.30
N GLY A 85 -7.78 1.08 8.09
CA GLY A 85 -6.70 0.67 7.19
C GLY A 85 -6.08 -0.70 7.51
N ARG A 86 -6.18 -1.20 8.74
CA ARG A 86 -5.56 -2.49 9.13
C ARG A 86 -6.13 -3.67 8.35
N ASN A 87 -7.46 -3.78 8.28
CA ASN A 87 -8.12 -4.90 7.60
C ASN A 87 -7.92 -4.78 6.09
N GLU A 88 -7.92 -3.57 5.55
CA GLU A 88 -7.68 -3.26 4.15
C GLU A 88 -6.25 -3.60 3.73
N THR A 89 -5.27 -3.25 4.56
CA THR A 89 -3.87 -3.67 4.39
C THR A 89 -3.76 -5.19 4.33
N PHE A 90 -4.42 -5.89 5.26
CA PHE A 90 -4.40 -7.36 5.29
C PHE A 90 -4.98 -7.97 4.01
N ILE A 91 -6.12 -7.47 3.53
CA ILE A 91 -6.72 -7.88 2.25
C ILE A 91 -5.74 -7.62 1.08
N GLY A 92 -5.10 -6.45 1.06
CA GLY A 92 -4.12 -6.10 0.04
C GLY A 92 -2.91 -7.04 0.01
N ILE A 93 -2.36 -7.39 1.17
CA ILE A 93 -1.25 -8.35 1.30
C ILE A 93 -1.65 -9.72 0.77
N ILE A 94 -2.83 -10.23 1.16
CA ILE A 94 -3.31 -11.54 0.69
C ILE A 94 -3.41 -11.56 -0.83
N ILE A 95 -4.05 -10.55 -1.42
CA ILE A 95 -4.23 -10.49 -2.88
C ILE A 95 -2.87 -10.38 -3.59
N ALA A 96 -1.98 -9.52 -3.12
CA ALA A 96 -0.65 -9.39 -3.69
C ALA A 96 0.16 -10.69 -3.60
N GLY A 97 0.05 -11.40 -2.48
CA GLY A 97 0.71 -12.70 -2.27
C GLY A 97 0.13 -13.80 -3.15
N VAL A 98 -1.19 -13.87 -3.32
CA VAL A 98 -1.84 -14.83 -4.24
C VAL A 98 -1.39 -14.59 -5.68
N ILE A 99 -1.36 -13.33 -6.13
CA ILE A 99 -0.86 -12.98 -7.47
C ILE A 99 0.59 -13.45 -7.64
N TRP A 100 1.43 -13.20 -6.64
CA TRP A 100 2.83 -13.61 -6.66
C TRP A 100 2.96 -15.13 -6.77
N ILE A 101 2.26 -15.89 -5.93
CA ILE A 101 2.30 -17.37 -5.95
C ILE A 101 1.87 -17.90 -7.31
N ILE A 102 0.76 -17.39 -7.87
CA ILE A 102 0.24 -17.84 -9.17
C ILE A 102 1.27 -17.59 -10.26
N ARG A 103 1.94 -16.43 -10.25
CA ARG A 103 2.84 -16.01 -11.33
C ARG A 103 4.29 -16.45 -11.19
N ALA A 104 4.73 -16.77 -9.97
CA ALA A 104 6.12 -17.14 -9.70
C ALA A 104 6.31 -18.64 -9.48
N VAL A 105 5.26 -19.36 -9.07
CA VAL A 105 5.34 -20.78 -8.71
C VAL A 105 4.54 -21.67 -9.67
N ILE A 106 3.36 -21.22 -10.12
CA ILE A 106 2.44 -22.06 -10.89
C ILE A 106 2.61 -21.88 -12.40
N LEU A 107 2.62 -20.63 -12.86
CA LEU A 107 2.77 -20.22 -14.26
C LEU A 107 4.21 -19.84 -14.56
#